data_AF-A0A1G9F2M8-F1
#
_entry.id   AF-A0A1G9F2M8-F1
#
_cell.length_a   1.000
_cell.length_b   1.000
_cell.length_c   1.000
_cell.angle_alpha   90.00
_cell.angle_beta   90.00
_cell.angle_gamma   90.00
#
_symmetry.space_group_name_H-M   'P 1'
#
loop_
_entity.id
_entity.type
_entity.pdbx_description
1 polymer ?
#
loop_
_entity_poly.entity_id
_entity_poly.type
_entity_poly.pdbx_seq_one_letter_code
_entity_poly.pdbx_strand_id
1 'polypeptide(L)'
;MKIMVYRIKGFMLPMAIFLLVILSALVGYAMRLALLAHMGTIQDVQGAQAYLAARAGVEWAAYQVLTPANMQACPAAPAPFTINGFNIALTCNRTMTQDQGNTQDIGIYTITSTASVGVAGAQDYIERKMTVTLSRCIYNDPAGEECN
;
A
#
# COMPACT_ATOMS: atom_id res chain seq x y z
N MET A 1 70.00 17.50 -2.93
CA MET A 1 68.80 17.59 -3.78
C MET A 1 68.11 18.92 -3.49
N LYS A 2 68.25 19.93 -4.37
CA LYS A 2 67.72 21.28 -4.13
C LYS A 2 66.22 21.29 -4.39
N ILE A 3 65.42 21.50 -3.35
CA ILE A 3 63.97 21.72 -3.47
C ILE A 3 63.78 23.16 -3.97
N MET A 4 63.46 23.29 -5.25
CA MET A 4 63.05 24.57 -5.84
C MET A 4 61.65 24.90 -5.36
N VAL A 5 61.56 25.75 -4.33
CA VAL A 5 60.29 26.32 -3.87
C VAL A 5 59.88 27.40 -4.88
N TYR A 6 58.82 27.13 -5.63
CA TYR A 6 58.24 28.06 -6.59
C TYR A 6 57.61 29.25 -5.84
N ARG A 7 58.20 30.46 -5.96
CA ARG A 7 57.62 31.71 -5.43
C ARG A 7 56.41 32.09 -6.27
N ILE A 8 55.22 31.69 -5.82
CA ILE A 8 53.95 32.04 -6.45
C ILE A 8 53.71 33.54 -6.25
N LYS A 9 53.70 34.32 -7.33
CA LYS A 9 53.29 35.72 -7.31
C LYS A 9 51.76 35.81 -7.40
N GLY A 10 51.10 36.09 -6.28
CA GLY A 10 49.84 36.86 -6.10
C GLY A 10 48.54 36.51 -6.82
N PHE A 11 48.54 35.87 -7.99
CA PHE A 11 47.35 35.74 -8.86
C PHE A 11 46.57 34.42 -8.71
N MET A 12 47.16 33.41 -8.05
CA MET A 12 46.52 32.08 -7.91
C MET A 12 45.46 32.03 -6.79
N LEU A 13 45.54 32.91 -5.80
CA LEU A 13 44.69 32.86 -4.61
C LEU A 13 43.20 33.15 -4.91
N PRO A 14 42.84 34.16 -5.73
CA PRO A 14 41.45 34.40 -6.10
C PRO A 14 40.85 33.25 -6.92
N MET A 15 41.64 32.66 -7.83
CA MET A 15 41.21 31.53 -8.67
C MET A 15 40.95 30.26 -7.83
N ALA A 16 41.82 29.96 -6.87
CA ALA A 16 41.64 28.81 -5.97
C ALA A 16 40.35 28.94 -5.13
N ILE A 17 40.06 30.14 -4.61
CA ILE A 17 38.84 30.39 -3.85
C ILE A 17 37.60 30.26 -4.74
N PHE A 18 37.64 30.80 -5.96
CA PHE A 18 36.52 30.69 -6.90
C PHE A 18 36.17 29.23 -7.21
N LEU A 19 37.18 28.39 -7.48
CA LEU A 19 36.99 26.96 -7.71
C LEU A 19 36.43 26.25 -6.47
N LEU A 20 36.94 26.55 -5.27
CA LEU A 20 36.42 25.98 -4.02
C LEU A 20 34.95 26.34 -3.78
N VAL A 21 34.54 27.57 -4.06
CA VAL A 21 33.14 28.01 -3.91
C VAL A 21 32.23 27.21 -4.86
N ILE A 22 32.61 27.07 -6.13
CA ILE A 22 31.81 26.30 -7.10
C ILE A 22 31.71 24.83 -6.70
N LEU A 23 32.83 24.21 -6.33
CA LEU A 23 32.84 22.81 -5.89
C LEU A 23 31.98 22.61 -4.63
N SER A 24 32.07 23.53 -3.66
CA SER A 24 31.25 23.48 -2.45
C SER A 24 29.75 23.61 -2.75
N ALA A 25 29.37 24.46 -3.70
CA ALA A 25 27.99 24.61 -4.15
C ALA A 25 27.49 23.33 -4.83
N LEU A 26 28.32 22.70 -5.67
CA LEU A 26 27.97 21.46 -6.37
C LEU A 26 27.77 20.29 -5.38
N VAL A 27 28.67 20.16 -4.39
CA VAL A 27 28.57 19.14 -3.33
C VAL A 27 27.33 19.37 -2.48
N GLY A 28 27.05 20.63 -2.08
CA GLY A 28 25.86 20.96 -1.31
C GLY A 28 24.56 20.62 -2.05
N TYR A 29 24.52 20.85 -3.36
CA TYR A 29 23.36 20.50 -4.20
C TYR A 29 23.19 18.97 -4.32
N ALA A 30 24.28 18.23 -4.57
CA ALA A 30 24.24 16.78 -4.65
C ALA A 30 23.74 16.13 -3.36
N MET A 31 24.12 16.65 -2.19
CA MET A 31 23.64 16.16 -0.89
C MET A 31 22.14 16.39 -0.70
N ARG A 32 21.59 17.51 -1.19
CA ARG A 32 20.14 17.75 -1.17
C ARG A 32 19.42 16.69 -2.00
N LEU A 33 19.89 16.41 -3.21
CA LEU A 33 19.30 15.37 -4.06
C LEU A 33 19.32 13.99 -3.40
N ALA A 34 20.41 13.65 -2.69
CA ALA A 34 20.49 12.39 -1.94
C ALA A 34 19.42 12.29 -0.83
N LEU A 35 19.17 13.38 -0.09
CA LEU A 35 18.11 13.43 0.93
C LEU A 35 16.71 13.25 0.32
N LEU A 36 16.46 13.88 -0.84
CA LEU A 36 15.19 13.69 -1.57
C LEU A 36 14.99 12.25 -2.04
N ALA A 37 16.04 11.56 -2.46
CA ALA A 37 15.96 10.17 -2.90
C ALA A 37 15.52 9.21 -1.76
N HIS A 38 15.93 9.47 -0.51
CA HIS A 38 15.55 8.62 0.62
C HIS A 38 14.05 8.72 0.98
N MET A 39 13.45 9.90 0.88
CA MET A 39 12.04 10.11 1.27
C MET A 39 11.07 9.35 0.34
N GLY A 40 11.39 9.28 -0.96
CA GLY A 40 10.58 8.51 -1.91
C GLY A 40 10.54 7.02 -1.58
N THR A 41 11.69 6.44 -1.22
CA THR A 41 11.78 5.00 -0.91
C THR A 41 10.93 4.59 0.30
N ILE A 42 10.86 5.45 1.32
CA ILE A 42 10.03 5.18 2.52
C ILE A 42 8.55 5.17 2.13
N GLN A 43 8.14 6.12 1.30
CA GLN A 43 6.75 6.24 0.84
C GLN A 43 6.34 5.05 -0.04
N ASP A 44 7.24 4.57 -0.90
CA ASP A 44 7.01 3.38 -1.72
C ASP A 44 6.83 2.11 -0.87
N VAL A 45 7.69 1.92 0.13
CA VAL A 45 7.61 0.78 1.05
C VAL A 45 6.31 0.83 1.86
N GLN A 46 5.95 1.99 2.42
CA GLN A 46 4.71 2.13 3.17
C GLN A 46 3.48 1.93 2.27
N GLY A 47 3.53 2.39 1.02
CA GLY A 47 2.49 2.12 0.02
C GLY A 47 2.32 0.63 -0.29
N ALA A 48 3.42 -0.13 -0.36
CA ALA A 48 3.39 -1.58 -0.52
C ALA A 48 2.82 -2.28 0.72
N GLN A 49 3.19 -1.85 1.93
CA GLN A 49 2.64 -2.38 3.17
C GLN A 49 1.13 -2.14 3.28
N ALA A 50 0.66 -0.94 2.92
CA ALA A 50 -0.77 -0.63 2.87
C ALA A 50 -1.52 -1.56 1.89
N TYR A 51 -0.93 -1.86 0.73
CA TYR A 51 -1.53 -2.79 -0.24
C TYR A 51 -1.63 -4.21 0.32
N LEU A 52 -0.57 -4.71 0.96
CA LEU A 52 -0.59 -6.03 1.59
C LEU A 52 -1.58 -6.10 2.76
N ALA A 53 -1.70 -5.03 3.54
CA ALA A 53 -2.69 -4.94 4.62
C ALA A 53 -4.13 -4.95 4.06
N ALA A 54 -4.40 -4.21 2.99
CA ALA A 54 -5.70 -4.22 2.31
C ALA A 54 -6.03 -5.63 1.78
N ARG A 55 -5.06 -6.30 1.15
CA ARG A 55 -5.20 -7.68 0.67
C ARG A 55 -5.51 -8.67 1.80
N ALA A 56 -4.78 -8.60 2.91
CA ALA A 56 -5.04 -9.45 4.07
C ALA A 56 -6.47 -9.23 4.63
N GLY A 57 -6.96 -7.99 4.61
CA GLY A 57 -8.35 -7.68 4.97
C GLY A 57 -9.38 -8.32 4.05
N VAL A 58 -9.11 -8.35 2.73
CA VAL A 58 -9.97 -9.08 1.77
C VAL A 58 -9.90 -10.58 1.99
N GLU A 59 -8.71 -11.15 2.20
CA GLU A 59 -8.54 -12.60 2.43
C GLU A 59 -9.26 -13.06 3.70
N TRP A 60 -9.20 -12.28 4.77
CA TRP A 60 -10.00 -12.51 5.97
C TRP A 60 -11.51 -12.48 5.68
N ALA A 61 -11.99 -11.48 4.96
CA ALA A 61 -13.41 -11.36 4.62
C ALA A 61 -13.88 -12.48 3.68
N ALA A 62 -13.03 -12.87 2.72
CA ALA A 62 -13.26 -13.98 1.81
C ALA A 62 -13.39 -15.29 2.58
N TYR A 63 -12.48 -15.54 3.53
CA TYR A 63 -12.55 -16.70 4.43
C TYR A 63 -13.90 -16.74 5.18
N GLN A 64 -14.36 -15.61 5.70
CA GLN A 64 -15.63 -15.54 6.41
C GLN A 64 -16.83 -15.84 5.50
N VAL A 65 -16.83 -15.33 4.26
CA VAL A 65 -17.89 -15.59 3.27
C VAL A 65 -17.92 -17.06 2.82
N LEU A 66 -16.75 -17.71 2.76
CA LEU A 66 -16.62 -19.11 2.37
C LEU A 66 -16.88 -20.10 3.51
N THR A 67 -16.91 -19.63 4.77
CA THR A 67 -17.13 -20.50 5.94
C THR A 67 -18.58 -20.96 6.03
N PRO A 68 -18.85 -22.25 6.32
CA PRO A 68 -20.20 -22.81 6.32
C PRO A 68 -21.17 -22.25 7.38
N ALA A 69 -20.67 -21.53 8.39
CA ALA A 69 -21.52 -20.88 9.38
C ALA A 69 -22.09 -19.52 8.92
N ASN A 70 -21.43 -18.83 7.99
CA ASN A 70 -21.75 -17.46 7.58
C ASN A 70 -22.28 -17.39 6.15
N MET A 71 -22.93 -18.47 5.72
CA MET A 71 -23.37 -18.73 4.35
C MET A 71 -24.31 -17.69 3.73
N GLN A 72 -24.96 -16.88 4.56
CA GLN A 72 -26.12 -16.09 4.18
C GLN A 72 -25.90 -14.58 4.34
N ALA A 73 -24.73 -14.11 4.79
CA ALA A 73 -24.53 -12.70 5.09
C ALA A 73 -23.11 -12.20 4.78
N CYS A 74 -22.99 -10.90 4.60
CA CYS A 74 -21.71 -10.21 4.60
C CYS A 74 -21.12 -10.23 6.02
N PRO A 75 -19.82 -10.54 6.20
CA PRO A 75 -19.20 -10.52 7.50
C PRO A 75 -19.12 -9.10 8.05
N ALA A 76 -19.43 -8.94 9.34
CA ALA A 76 -19.13 -7.72 10.06
C ALA A 76 -17.63 -7.71 10.40
N ALA A 77 -16.93 -6.64 10.00
CA ALA A 77 -15.54 -6.47 10.37
C ALA A 77 -15.41 -6.29 11.90
N PRO A 78 -14.39 -6.88 12.53
CA PRO A 78 -14.10 -6.62 13.94
C PRO A 78 -13.76 -5.13 14.14
N ALA A 79 -14.09 -4.59 15.31
CA ALA A 79 -13.73 -3.21 15.66
C ALA A 79 -12.89 -3.24 16.96
N PRO A 80 -11.61 -2.81 16.93
CA PRO A 80 -10.86 -2.29 15.78
C PRO A 80 -10.36 -3.40 14.83
N PHE A 81 -10.31 -3.12 13.52
CA PHE A 81 -9.66 -3.97 12.54
C PHE A 81 -8.35 -3.34 12.09
N THR A 82 -7.23 -3.85 12.61
CA THR A 82 -5.90 -3.33 12.28
C THR A 82 -4.96 -4.43 11.82
N ILE A 83 -4.23 -4.18 10.75
CA ILE A 83 -3.23 -5.11 10.22
C ILE A 83 -1.93 -4.35 10.04
N ASN A 84 -0.88 -4.76 10.77
CA ASN A 84 0.45 -4.14 10.70
C ASN A 84 0.43 -2.61 10.90
N GLY A 85 -0.40 -2.12 11.84
CA GLY A 85 -0.54 -0.69 12.14
C GLY A 85 -1.45 0.10 11.18
N PHE A 86 -1.96 -0.51 10.11
CA PHE A 86 -2.97 0.09 9.23
C PHE A 86 -4.37 -0.19 9.75
N ASN A 87 -5.23 0.82 9.74
CA ASN A 87 -6.66 0.66 9.98
C ASN A 87 -7.33 0.11 8.72
N ILE A 88 -8.12 -0.95 8.86
CA ILE A 88 -8.80 -1.61 7.75
C ILE A 88 -10.30 -1.28 7.81
N ALA A 89 -10.77 -0.49 6.84
CA ALA A 89 -12.19 -0.29 6.60
C ALA A 89 -12.67 -1.34 5.59
N LEU A 90 -13.52 -2.26 6.04
CA LEU A 90 -14.10 -3.29 5.19
C LEU A 90 -15.55 -2.96 4.87
N THR A 91 -15.90 -3.02 3.59
CA THR A 91 -17.27 -2.94 3.10
C THR A 91 -17.56 -4.21 2.31
N CYS A 92 -18.59 -4.94 2.72
CA CYS A 92 -19.10 -6.09 1.96
C CYS A 92 -20.52 -5.78 1.49
N ASN A 93 -20.76 -5.98 0.20
CA ASN A 93 -22.08 -5.97 -0.40
C ASN A 93 -22.40 -7.35 -0.97
N ARG A 94 -23.62 -7.84 -0.73
CA ARG A 94 -24.10 -9.12 -1.26
C ARG A 94 -25.28 -8.87 -2.17
N THR A 95 -25.23 -9.42 -3.37
CA THR A 95 -26.38 -9.54 -4.27
C THR A 95 -26.68 -11.02 -4.48
N MET A 96 -27.97 -11.33 -4.67
CA MET A 96 -28.40 -12.68 -5.03
C MET A 96 -28.87 -12.67 -6.48
N THR A 97 -28.47 -13.70 -7.23
CA THR A 97 -28.97 -13.99 -8.56
C THR A 97 -29.31 -15.48 -8.62
N GLN A 98 -30.16 -15.89 -9.56
CA GLN A 98 -30.35 -17.30 -9.87
C GLN A 98 -29.48 -17.69 -11.07
N ASP A 99 -29.16 -18.98 -11.14
CA ASP A 99 -28.58 -19.56 -12.36
C ASP A 99 -29.61 -19.58 -13.51
N GLN A 100 -29.16 -19.80 -14.75
CA GLN A 100 -30.01 -19.88 -15.96
C GLN A 100 -31.15 -20.90 -15.85
N GLY A 101 -30.99 -21.93 -15.02
CA GLY A 101 -32.03 -22.94 -14.77
C GLY A 101 -33.06 -22.56 -13.69
N ASN A 102 -32.90 -21.42 -13.01
CA ASN A 102 -33.71 -21.01 -11.86
C ASN A 102 -33.75 -22.06 -10.71
N THR A 103 -32.72 -22.90 -10.63
CA THR A 103 -32.63 -24.04 -9.70
C THR A 103 -31.79 -23.75 -8.48
N GLN A 104 -30.86 -22.79 -8.55
CA GLN A 104 -29.91 -22.48 -7.48
C GLN A 104 -29.75 -20.96 -7.31
N ASP A 105 -29.70 -20.52 -6.04
CA ASP A 105 -29.39 -19.14 -5.69
C ASP A 105 -27.86 -18.97 -5.60
N ILE A 106 -27.34 -18.02 -6.36
CA ILE A 106 -25.92 -17.62 -6.38
C ILE A 106 -25.78 -16.31 -5.62
N GLY A 107 -25.00 -16.35 -4.54
CA GLY A 107 -24.57 -15.16 -3.81
C GLY A 107 -23.32 -14.57 -4.45
N ILE A 108 -23.42 -13.33 -4.92
CA ILE A 108 -22.29 -12.53 -5.39
C ILE A 108 -21.92 -11.56 -4.26
N TYR A 109 -20.68 -11.65 -3.79
CA TYR A 109 -20.14 -10.88 -2.69
C TYR A 109 -19.07 -9.95 -3.24
N THR A 110 -19.33 -8.65 -3.20
CA THR A 110 -18.34 -7.61 -3.52
C THR A 110 -17.74 -7.13 -2.22
N ILE A 111 -16.48 -7.52 -1.98
CA ILE A 111 -15.72 -7.17 -0.78
C ILE A 111 -14.75 -6.06 -1.15
N THR A 112 -14.76 -4.98 -0.39
CA THR A 112 -13.83 -3.87 -0.51
C THR A 112 -13.10 -3.70 0.82
N SER A 113 -11.79 -3.75 0.78
CA SER A 113 -10.89 -3.49 1.92
C SER A 113 -10.08 -2.25 1.63
N THR A 114 -10.16 -1.27 2.52
CA THR A 114 -9.37 -0.04 2.47
C THR A 114 -8.44 -0.02 3.66
N ALA A 115 -7.14 -0.09 3.43
CA ALA A 115 -6.12 0.07 4.45
C ALA A 115 -5.66 1.53 4.47
N SER A 116 -5.70 2.17 5.63
CA SER A 116 -5.23 3.54 5.82
C SER A 116 -4.39 3.71 7.07
N VAL A 117 -3.47 4.68 7.02
CA VAL A 117 -2.68 5.13 8.17
C VAL A 117 -2.52 6.64 8.10
N GLY A 118 -2.42 7.28 9.27
CA GLY A 118 -2.36 8.72 9.39
C GLY A 118 -3.74 9.39 9.27
N VAL A 119 -3.74 10.70 9.07
CA VAL A 119 -4.95 11.52 8.98
C VAL A 119 -5.11 12.04 7.56
N ALA A 120 -6.29 11.90 6.97
CA ALA A 120 -6.56 12.39 5.62
C ALA A 120 -6.22 13.88 5.51
N GLY A 121 -5.40 14.24 4.51
CA GLY A 121 -4.90 15.60 4.29
C GLY A 121 -3.54 15.90 4.93
N ALA A 122 -2.99 14.99 5.74
CA ALA A 122 -1.61 15.09 6.22
C ALA A 122 -0.60 14.50 5.21
N GLN A 123 0.66 14.93 5.31
CA GLN A 123 1.73 14.51 4.37
C GLN A 123 2.10 13.02 4.50
N ASP A 124 1.80 12.42 5.64
CA ASP A 124 2.02 11.01 5.98
C ASP A 124 0.78 10.14 5.75
N TYR A 125 -0.29 10.68 5.15
CA TYR A 125 -1.49 9.90 4.84
C TYR A 125 -1.22 8.90 3.71
N ILE A 126 -1.47 7.63 3.99
CA ILE A 126 -1.34 6.56 3.00
C ILE A 126 -2.62 5.74 3.04
N GLU A 127 -3.22 5.56 1.86
CA GLU A 127 -4.40 4.74 1.66
C GLU A 127 -4.21 3.82 0.47
N ARG A 128 -4.59 2.54 0.62
CA ARG A 128 -4.73 1.60 -0.48
C ARG A 128 -6.06 0.87 -0.36
N LYS A 129 -6.74 0.75 -1.50
CA LYS A 129 -8.05 0.10 -1.62
C LYS A 129 -7.95 -1.11 -2.54
N MET A 130 -8.53 -2.22 -2.12
CA MET A 130 -8.66 -3.44 -2.91
C MET A 130 -10.10 -3.92 -2.91
N THR A 131 -10.63 -4.23 -4.09
CA THR A 131 -11.97 -4.80 -4.24
C THR A 131 -11.87 -6.15 -4.91
N VAL A 132 -12.56 -7.14 -4.35
CA VAL A 132 -12.66 -8.50 -4.89
C VAL A 132 -14.12 -8.91 -4.92
N THR A 133 -14.50 -9.59 -6.00
CA THR A 133 -15.83 -10.17 -6.16
C THR A 133 -15.70 -11.68 -6.06
N LEU A 134 -16.49 -12.29 -5.18
CA LEU A 134 -16.59 -13.72 -5.01
C LEU A 134 -18.02 -14.15 -5.36
N SER A 135 -18.17 -15.24 -6.08
CA SER A 135 -19.46 -15.90 -6.26
C SER A 135 -19.44 -17.23 -5.54
N ARG A 136 -20.54 -17.57 -4.89
CA ARG A 136 -20.76 -18.90 -4.34
C ARG A 136 -22.24 -19.23 -4.35
N CYS A 137 -22.57 -20.50 -4.52
CA CYS A 137 -23.94 -20.96 -4.37
C CYS A 137 -24.40 -20.94 -2.91
N ILE A 138 -25.65 -20.55 -2.72
CA ILE A 138 -26.29 -20.52 -1.42
C ILE A 138 -27.11 -21.80 -1.30
N TYR A 139 -26.64 -22.68 -0.43
CA TYR A 139 -27.25 -23.97 -0.18
C TYR A 139 -28.51 -23.80 0.70
N ASN A 140 -29.69 -24.12 0.17
CA ASN A 140 -30.96 -24.12 0.91
C ASN A 140 -31.47 -25.54 1.27
N ASP A 141 -30.73 -26.60 0.90
CA ASP A 141 -31.07 -28.01 1.18
C ASP A 141 -30.18 -28.55 2.34
N PRO A 142 -30.46 -29.68 3.02
CA PRO A 142 -29.55 -30.31 4.01
C PRO A 142 -28.64 -31.46 3.54
N ALA A 143 -28.76 -31.97 2.30
CA ALA A 143 -28.02 -33.12 1.74
C ALA A 143 -26.63 -32.89 1.05
N GLY A 144 -25.99 -31.72 1.12
CA GLY A 144 -24.59 -31.51 0.74
C GLY A 144 -24.19 -31.76 -0.73
N GLU A 145 -25.04 -31.44 -1.71
CA GLU A 145 -24.61 -31.48 -3.12
C GLU A 145 -23.84 -30.21 -3.50
N GLU A 146 -22.62 -30.41 -3.99
CA GLU A 146 -21.72 -29.37 -4.49
C GLU A 146 -22.36 -28.69 -5.70
N CYS A 147 -22.09 -27.39 -5.87
CA CYS A 147 -22.42 -26.72 -7.12
C CYS A 147 -21.55 -27.27 -8.25
N ASN A 148 -22.18 -28.07 -9.11
CA ASN A 148 -21.64 -28.53 -10.37
C ASN A 148 -22.01 -27.53 -11.49
#